data_AF-A0A2V2T744-F1
#
_entry.id   AF-A0A2V2T744-F1
#
_cell.length_a   1.000
_cell.length_b   1.000
_cell.length_c   1.000
_cell.angle_alpha   90.00
_cell.angle_beta   90.00
_cell.angle_gamma   90.00
#
_symmetry.space_group_name_H-M   'P 1'
#
loop_
_entity.id
_entity.type
_entity.pdbx_description
1 polymer ?
#
loop_
_entity_poly.entity_id
_entity_poly.type
_entity_poly.pdbx_seq_one_letter_code
_entity_poly.pdbx_strand_id
1 'polypeptide(L)'
;MTDQAIEQEIQAKGLTAPRITPADVEANIVGEYFFTAEDGVKTAFNQQDELTRLTGYHAELGLLTFCVLVLKNGFTVTGESACASPANFDAEIGRKISRQNAVSKIWPLMGYELRSRLAD
;
A
#
# COMPACT_ATOMS: atom_id res chain seq x y z
N MET A 1 -13.74 -7.66 -9.93
CA MET A 1 -14.82 -6.72 -9.55
C MET A 1 -14.15 -5.58 -8.79
N THR A 2 -14.42 -4.33 -9.15
CA THR A 2 -13.80 -3.16 -8.48
C THR A 2 -14.58 -2.77 -7.24
N ASP A 3 -13.95 -2.08 -6.28
CA ASP A 3 -14.62 -1.61 -5.06
C ASP A 3 -15.82 -0.70 -5.39
N GLN A 4 -15.74 0.07 -6.48
CA GLN A 4 -16.85 0.87 -7.00
C GLN A 4 -18.04 0.02 -7.47
N ALA A 5 -17.79 -1.10 -8.17
CA ALA A 5 -18.86 -1.98 -8.62
C ALA A 5 -19.59 -2.65 -7.44
N ILE A 6 -18.83 -3.03 -6.40
CA ILE A 6 -19.41 -3.58 -5.16
C ILE A 6 -20.28 -2.53 -4.46
N GLU A 7 -19.82 -1.28 -4.35
CA GLU A 7 -20.60 -0.20 -3.74
C GLU A 7 -21.88 0.10 -4.52
N GLN A 8 -21.85 0.08 -5.85
CA GLN A 8 -23.06 0.22 -6.68
C GLN A 8 -24.07 -0.90 -6.41
N GLU A 9 -23.61 -2.15 -6.24
CA GLU A 9 -24.49 -3.27 -5.92
C GLU A 9 -25.13 -3.13 -4.53
N ILE A 10 -24.37 -2.68 -3.53
CA ILE A 10 -24.86 -2.40 -2.17
C ILE A 10 -25.97 -1.34 -2.21
N GLN A 11 -25.76 -0.27 -2.98
CA GLN A 11 -26.75 0.79 -3.18
C GLN A 11 -28.00 0.28 -3.90
N ALA A 12 -27.83 -0.50 -4.97
CA ALA A 12 -28.95 -1.10 -5.71
C ALA A 12 -29.80 -2.03 -4.84
N LYS A 13 -29.19 -2.68 -3.83
CA LYS A 13 -29.90 -3.50 -2.83
C LYS A 13 -30.57 -2.68 -1.71
N GLY A 14 -30.46 -1.35 -1.72
CA GLY A 14 -31.09 -0.48 -0.72
C GLY A 14 -30.46 -0.58 0.67
N LEU A 15 -29.20 -1.03 0.77
CA LEU A 15 -28.49 -1.12 2.05
C LEU A 15 -27.98 0.26 2.47
N THR A 16 -28.56 0.84 3.52
CA THR A 16 -28.31 2.23 3.94
C THR A 16 -27.55 2.39 5.26
N ALA A 17 -27.17 1.29 5.91
CA ALA A 17 -26.37 1.34 7.13
C ALA A 17 -25.02 2.04 6.89
N PRO A 18 -24.47 2.76 7.90
CA PRO A 18 -23.16 3.40 7.80
C PRO A 18 -22.08 2.39 7.38
N ARG A 19 -21.24 2.78 6.43
CA ARG A 19 -20.15 1.96 5.90
C ARG A 19 -19.03 2.86 5.39
N ILE A 20 -17.85 2.27 5.22
CA ILE A 20 -16.75 2.90 4.49
C ILE A 20 -16.98 2.69 2.99
N THR A 21 -16.82 3.74 2.20
CA THR A 21 -16.92 3.69 0.74
C THR A 21 -15.52 3.74 0.09
N PRO A 22 -15.39 3.38 -1.20
CA PRO A 22 -14.11 3.53 -1.90
C PRO A 22 -13.62 4.98 -1.91
N ALA A 23 -14.54 5.95 -1.97
CA ALA A 23 -14.22 7.38 -1.91
C ALA A 23 -13.67 7.78 -0.54
N ASP A 24 -14.19 7.20 0.55
CA ASP A 24 -13.68 7.47 1.91
C ASP A 24 -12.24 6.98 2.06
N VAL A 25 -11.92 5.80 1.52
CA VAL A 25 -10.56 5.24 1.55
C VAL A 25 -9.59 6.16 0.83
N GLU A 26 -9.92 6.55 -0.41
CA GLU A 26 -9.10 7.47 -1.20
C GLU A 26 -8.97 8.84 -0.52
N ALA A 27 -10.07 9.38 0.00
CA ALA A 27 -10.06 10.65 0.71
C ALA A 27 -9.29 10.61 2.04
N ASN A 28 -9.02 9.43 2.61
CA ASN A 28 -8.25 9.30 3.85
C ASN A 28 -6.73 9.32 3.61
N ILE A 29 -6.28 9.12 2.37
CA ILE A 29 -4.87 9.15 1.99
C ILE A 29 -4.44 10.61 1.77
N VAL A 30 -3.38 11.03 2.47
CA VAL A 30 -2.81 12.39 2.38
C VAL A 30 -1.37 12.43 1.85
N GLY A 31 -0.73 11.27 1.71
CA GLY A 31 0.60 11.14 1.15
C GLY A 31 0.79 9.79 0.49
N GLU A 32 1.54 9.76 -0.61
CA GLU A 32 1.81 8.56 -1.40
C GLU A 32 3.26 8.61 -1.90
N TYR A 33 4.03 7.58 -1.54
CA TYR A 33 5.46 7.50 -1.82
C TYR A 33 5.81 6.12 -2.37
N PHE A 34 6.69 6.08 -3.37
CA PHE A 34 7.14 4.85 -4.01
C PHE A 34 8.65 4.79 -4.07
N PHE A 35 9.21 3.60 -3.83
CA PHE A 35 10.64 3.31 -3.95
C PHE A 35 10.84 1.80 -4.07
N THR A 36 11.99 1.38 -4.57
CA THR A 36 12.40 -0.03 -4.54
C THR A 36 13.17 -0.34 -3.25
N ALA A 37 13.28 -1.62 -2.84
CA ALA A 37 14.19 -1.98 -1.75
C ALA A 37 15.62 -1.51 -2.03
N GLU A 38 16.05 -1.55 -3.29
CA GLU A 38 17.36 -1.04 -3.71
C GLU A 38 17.51 0.44 -3.37
N ASP A 39 16.54 1.29 -3.71
CA ASP A 39 16.59 2.73 -3.39
C ASP A 39 16.75 2.97 -1.88
N GLY A 40 16.03 2.18 -1.06
CA GLY A 40 16.11 2.24 0.39
C GLY A 40 17.49 1.86 0.92
N VAL A 41 18.01 0.70 0.51
CA VAL A 41 19.34 0.23 0.95
C VAL A 41 20.45 1.14 0.45
N LYS A 42 20.38 1.61 -0.80
CA LYS A 42 21.36 2.53 -1.38
C LYS A 42 21.44 3.84 -0.60
N THR A 43 20.30 4.39 -0.19
CA THR A 43 20.25 5.63 0.60
C THR A 43 20.75 5.40 2.03
N ALA A 44 20.42 4.26 2.63
CA ALA A 44 20.82 3.89 3.99
C ALA A 44 22.10 3.03 4.04
N PHE A 45 22.96 3.09 3.00
CA PHE A 45 24.07 2.15 2.85
C PHE A 45 25.07 2.22 4.01
N ASN A 46 25.34 3.41 4.53
CA ASN A 46 26.22 3.62 5.68
C ASN A 46 25.67 3.05 7.01
N GLN A 47 24.38 2.70 7.06
CA GLN A 47 23.71 2.11 8.22
C GLN A 47 23.62 0.58 8.14
N GLN A 48 24.06 -0.04 7.04
CA GLN A 48 24.05 -1.50 6.89
C GLN A 48 25.14 -2.17 7.71
N ASP A 49 25.01 -3.49 7.90
CA ASP A 49 26.03 -4.30 8.55
C ASP A 49 27.38 -4.25 7.79
N GLU A 50 28.45 -4.69 8.46
CA GLU A 50 29.80 -4.66 7.89
C GLU A 50 29.94 -5.49 6.62
N LEU A 51 29.28 -6.65 6.55
CA LEU A 51 29.37 -7.53 5.39
C LEU A 51 28.74 -6.85 4.18
N THR A 52 27.51 -6.33 4.30
CA THR A 52 26.81 -5.60 3.24
C THR A 52 27.61 -4.39 2.75
N ARG A 53 28.27 -3.65 3.66
CA ARG A 53 29.11 -2.51 3.28
C ARG A 53 30.39 -2.92 2.55
N LEU A 54 30.91 -4.12 2.82
CA LEU A 54 32.10 -4.68 2.17
C LEU A 54 31.78 -5.35 0.83
N THR A 55 30.66 -6.07 0.74
CA THR A 55 30.31 -6.90 -0.43
C THR A 55 29.28 -6.26 -1.36
N GLY A 56 28.66 -5.15 -0.94
CA GLY A 56 27.51 -4.57 -1.63
C GLY A 56 26.21 -5.30 -1.29
N TYR A 57 25.13 -4.87 -1.93
CA TYR A 57 23.78 -5.41 -1.76
C TYR A 57 23.33 -6.21 -2.99
N HIS A 58 22.30 -7.04 -2.82
CA HIS A 58 21.74 -7.89 -3.87
C HIS A 58 20.98 -7.08 -4.93
N ALA A 59 21.19 -7.41 -6.22
CA ALA A 59 20.52 -6.73 -7.33
C ALA A 59 19.00 -6.97 -7.34
N GLU A 60 18.55 -8.09 -6.76
CA GLU A 60 17.15 -8.48 -6.63
C GLU A 60 16.33 -7.47 -5.81
N LEU A 61 16.97 -6.63 -5.00
CA LEU A 61 16.30 -5.54 -4.28
C LEU A 61 15.63 -4.54 -5.24
N GLY A 62 16.13 -4.41 -6.47
CA GLY A 62 15.50 -3.59 -7.51
C GLY A 62 14.16 -4.14 -8.01
N LEU A 63 13.84 -5.40 -7.72
CA LEU A 63 12.60 -6.07 -8.16
C LEU A 63 11.44 -5.91 -7.17
N LEU A 64 11.70 -5.34 -6.00
CA LEU A 64 10.73 -5.17 -4.93
C LEU A 64 10.31 -3.70 -4.83
N THR A 65 9.11 -3.39 -5.29
CA THR A 65 8.52 -2.04 -5.19
C THR A 65 7.69 -1.90 -3.92
N PHE A 66 7.92 -0.83 -3.17
CA PHE A 66 7.10 -0.41 -2.05
C PHE A 66 6.21 0.78 -2.43
N CYS A 67 5.00 0.78 -1.89
CA CYS A 67 4.13 1.93 -1.78
C CYS A 67 3.95 2.23 -0.28
N VAL A 68 4.13 3.48 0.12
CA VAL A 68 3.83 3.95 1.47
C VAL A 68 2.76 5.03 1.39
N LEU A 69 1.61 4.75 2.00
CA LEU A 69 0.49 5.67 2.10
C LEU A 69 0.46 6.27 3.50
N VAL A 70 0.34 7.59 3.58
CA VAL A 70 0.11 8.32 4.84
C VAL A 70 -1.37 8.65 4.94
N LEU A 71 -2.00 8.29 6.05
CA LEU A 71 -3.43 8.57 6.32
C LEU A 71 -3.60 9.90 7.05
N LYS A 72 -4.81 10.48 7.03
CA LYS A 72 -5.15 11.76 7.70
C LYS A 72 -4.75 11.83 9.17
N ASN A 73 -4.75 10.70 9.88
CA ASN A 73 -4.39 10.62 11.30
C ASN A 73 -2.88 10.41 11.54
N GLY A 74 -2.06 10.46 10.49
CA GLY A 74 -0.61 10.23 10.54
C GLY A 74 -0.19 8.76 10.53
N PHE A 75 -1.12 7.81 10.52
CA PHE A 75 -0.79 6.39 10.39
C PHE A 75 -0.27 6.08 8.98
N THR A 76 0.74 5.22 8.88
CA THR A 76 1.31 4.81 7.59
C THR A 76 0.95 3.38 7.25
N VAL A 77 0.51 3.15 6.02
CA VAL A 77 0.19 1.83 5.49
C VAL A 77 1.10 1.53 4.31
N THR A 78 1.75 0.36 4.33
CA THR A 78 2.63 -0.06 3.24
C THR A 78 1.95 -1.07 2.34
N GLY A 79 2.39 -1.16 1.09
CA GLY A 79 2.09 -2.25 0.20
C GLY A 79 3.29 -2.57 -0.66
N GLU A 80 3.42 -3.83 -1.03
CA GLU A 80 4.62 -4.37 -1.65
C GLU A 80 4.26 -5.10 -2.95
N SER A 81 5.12 -4.98 -3.96
CA SER A 81 5.05 -5.75 -5.20
C SER A 81 6.43 -6.35 -5.49
N ALA A 82 6.53 -7.68 -5.33
CA ALA A 82 7.73 -8.44 -5.62
C ALA A 82 7.64 -9.07 -7.01
N CYS A 83 8.52 -8.67 -7.93
CA CYS A 83 8.58 -9.29 -9.25
C CYS A 83 9.35 -10.62 -9.21
N ALA A 84 8.77 -11.70 -9.73
CA ALA A 84 9.37 -13.02 -9.70
C ALA A 84 10.55 -13.20 -10.66
N SER A 85 10.68 -12.35 -11.69
CA SER A 85 11.74 -12.43 -12.70
C SER A 85 12.15 -11.04 -13.17
N PRO A 86 13.46 -10.70 -13.18
CA PRO A 86 13.94 -9.42 -13.73
C PRO A 86 13.44 -9.13 -15.15
N ALA A 87 13.30 -10.16 -15.99
CA ALA A 87 12.84 -10.01 -17.37
C ALA A 87 11.39 -9.50 -17.48
N ASN A 88 10.59 -9.67 -16.41
CA ASN A 88 9.20 -9.25 -16.33
C ASN A 88 9.02 -8.03 -15.42
N PHE A 89 10.11 -7.38 -15.01
CA PHE A 89 10.01 -6.20 -14.16
C PHE A 89 9.46 -5.01 -14.95
N ASP A 90 8.40 -4.42 -14.41
CA ASP A 90 7.79 -3.20 -14.91
C ASP A 90 7.47 -2.29 -13.71
N ALA A 91 8.12 -1.13 -13.67
CA ALA A 91 8.01 -0.21 -12.55
C ALA A 91 6.60 0.38 -12.40
N GLU A 92 5.87 0.59 -13.50
CA GLU A 92 4.51 1.12 -13.43
C GLU A 92 3.54 0.07 -12.89
N ILE A 93 3.68 -1.18 -13.34
CA ILE A 93 2.88 -2.30 -12.81
C ILE A 93 3.20 -2.52 -11.33
N GLY A 94 4.49 -2.50 -10.95
CA GLY A 94 4.93 -2.61 -9.56
C GLY A 94 4.31 -1.54 -8.65
N ARG A 95 4.25 -0.29 -9.11
CA ARG A 95 3.57 0.82 -8.40
C ARG A 95 2.07 0.58 -8.25
N LYS A 96 1.37 0.15 -9.32
CA LYS A 96 -0.07 -0.13 -9.28
C LYS A 96 -0.39 -1.24 -8.28
N ILE A 97 0.35 -2.35 -8.33
CA ILE A 97 0.14 -3.51 -7.43
C ILE A 97 0.46 -3.15 -5.99
N SER A 98 1.62 -2.51 -5.74
CA SER A 98 2.01 -2.11 -4.38
C SER A 98 1.01 -1.12 -3.76
N ARG A 99 0.51 -0.15 -4.53
CA ARG A 99 -0.57 0.75 -4.09
C ARG A 99 -1.85 -0.01 -3.77
N GLN A 100 -2.29 -0.90 -4.66
CA GLN A 100 -3.48 -1.70 -4.43
C GLN A 100 -3.36 -2.53 -3.14
N ASN A 101 -2.20 -3.15 -2.91
CA ASN A 101 -1.91 -3.91 -1.70
C ASN A 101 -1.93 -3.03 -0.44
N ALA A 102 -1.47 -1.78 -0.51
CA ALA A 102 -1.57 -0.83 0.59
C ALA A 102 -3.03 -0.44 0.86
N VAL A 103 -3.80 -0.10 -0.19
CA VAL A 103 -5.23 0.24 -0.09
C VAL A 103 -6.05 -0.91 0.51
N SER A 104 -5.79 -2.16 0.12
CA SER A 104 -6.44 -3.35 0.70
C SER A 104 -6.24 -3.45 2.22
N LYS A 105 -5.12 -2.97 2.77
CA LYS A 105 -4.86 -2.92 4.21
C LYS A 105 -5.58 -1.75 4.91
N ILE A 106 -5.96 -0.69 4.20
CA ILE A 106 -6.71 0.46 4.77
C ILE A 106 -8.15 0.05 5.10
N TRP A 107 -8.80 -0.74 4.25
CA TRP A 107 -10.19 -1.19 4.41
C TRP A 107 -10.50 -1.76 5.82
N PRO A 108 -9.78 -2.78 6.34
CA PRO A 108 -10.06 -3.31 7.67
C PRO A 108 -9.79 -2.29 8.80
N LEU A 109 -8.82 -1.38 8.63
CA LEU A 109 -8.51 -0.34 9.62
C LEU A 109 -9.66 0.66 9.75
N MET A 110 -10.14 1.19 8.62
CA MET A 110 -11.27 2.12 8.61
C MET A 110 -12.57 1.43 9.02
N GLY A 111 -12.75 0.16 8.68
CA GLY A 111 -13.88 -0.65 9.14
C GLY A 111 -13.91 -0.82 10.66
N TYR A 112 -12.75 -1.10 11.28
CA TYR A 112 -12.62 -1.18 12.74
C TYR A 112 -12.90 0.17 13.42
N GLU A 113 -12.35 1.26 12.89
CA GLU A 113 -12.56 2.61 13.40
C GLU A 113 -14.06 3.00 13.35
N LEU A 114 -14.72 2.74 12.21
CA LEU A 114 -16.16 2.96 12.08
C LEU A 114 -16.94 2.11 13.08
N ARG A 115 -16.62 0.81 13.20
CA ARG A 115 -17.34 -0.07 14.15
C ARG A 115 -17.20 0.42 15.58
N SER A 116 -16.02 0.92 15.96
CA SER A 116 -15.76 1.48 17.28
C SER A 116 -16.67 2.69 17.54
N ARG A 117 -16.74 3.64 16.60
CA ARG A 117 -17.64 4.81 16.70
C ARG A 117 -19.13 4.46 16.73
N LEU A 118 -19.52 3.31 16.17
CA LEU A 118 -20.91 2.82 16.19
C LEU A 118 -21.24 1.98 17.44
N ALA A 119 -20.24 1.63 18.24
CA ALA A 119 -20.43 0.89 19.49
C ALA A 119 -20.59 1.83 20.70
N ASP A 120 -20.13 3.08 20.56
CA ASP A 120 -20.38 4.19 21.47
C ASP A 120 -21.82 4.73 21.34
#